data_AF-A0A3D1VHL2-F1
#
_entry.id   AF-A0A3D1VHL2-F1
#
_cell.length_a   1.000
_cell.length_b   1.000
_cell.length_c   1.000
_cell.angle_alpha   90.00
_cell.angle_beta   90.00
_cell.angle_gamma   90.00
#
_symmetry.space_group_name_H-M   'P 1'
#
loop_
_entity.id
_entity.type
_entity.pdbx_description
1 polymer ?
#
loop_
_entity_poly.entity_id
_entity_poly.type
_entity_poly.pdbx_seq_one_letter_code
_entity_poly.pdbx_strand_id
1 'polypeptide(L)'
;MPNTILTPNVIANEALMVLKNNLVMANLVHRDYEDEFVKVGDTVTARRPSKFVAKNFTGAVDPQDLNEGGVPVKMDRLRDVTVQITSKEMSLDLRDFSAQVIEPAMTAIASAVDADVLATAVEGAGRTVTASGESATKPIKDIAKVGSYLDFAGVPVQNRRLVLNPSHKVLYATDDNLSKVSYAGDGNALRDAELGKVYTMDTYMSQNAPYPYGYLDNAVGTAKTYKVSGTAGESKVALSSVTAATATVKKGDCFIVDGYVYHFAAGATAASGAVAEVAIDQPLHATLSGKDATVISAPTSVGFHRNGVALVTRPMDLPMGNKNAYVASADGLGVRVVFDYDSTHKIDTVSFDILYGVTTLDKNMIVKVQG
;
A
#
# COMPACT_ATOMS: atom_id res chain seq x y z
N MET A 1 22.72 -13.95 -34.55
CA MET A 1 22.66 -12.74 -33.71
C MET A 1 23.29 -13.12 -32.39
N PRO A 2 24.22 -12.32 -31.84
CA PRO A 2 24.89 -12.69 -30.60
C PRO A 2 23.83 -12.71 -29.51
N ASN A 3 23.70 -13.84 -28.81
CA ASN A 3 22.92 -13.90 -27.59
C ASN A 3 23.57 -12.89 -26.65
N THR A 4 22.95 -11.72 -26.48
CA THR A 4 23.34 -10.76 -25.46
C THR A 4 23.22 -11.50 -24.15
N ILE A 5 24.37 -11.92 -23.60
CA ILE A 5 24.41 -12.55 -22.29
C ILE A 5 23.86 -11.48 -21.34
N LEU A 6 22.62 -11.67 -20.88
CA LEU A 6 21.95 -10.73 -20.01
C LEU A 6 22.74 -10.69 -18.70
N THR A 7 23.58 -9.67 -18.54
CA THR A 7 24.32 -9.49 -17.29
C THR A 7 23.34 -9.04 -16.21
N PRO A 8 23.56 -9.42 -14.94
CA PRO A 8 22.71 -9.01 -13.83
C PRO A 8 22.48 -7.48 -13.75
N ASN A 9 23.44 -6.69 -14.23
CA ASN A 9 23.35 -5.24 -14.31
C ASN A 9 22.24 -4.76 -15.26
N VAL A 10 22.18 -5.30 -16.49
CA VAL A 10 21.15 -4.92 -17.48
C VAL A 10 19.76 -5.31 -16.97
N ILE A 11 19.65 -6.53 -16.45
CA ILE A 11 18.40 -7.06 -15.89
C ILE A 11 17.90 -6.21 -14.71
N ALA A 12 18.78 -5.84 -13.79
CA ALA A 12 18.40 -5.05 -12.63
C ALA A 12 17.96 -3.62 -13.00
N ASN A 13 18.63 -2.97 -13.95
CA ASN A 13 18.23 -1.63 -14.40
C ASN A 13 16.89 -1.65 -15.16
N GLU A 14 16.67 -2.66 -16.00
CA GLU A 14 15.41 -2.85 -16.69
C GLU A 14 14.27 -3.17 -15.72
N ALA A 15 14.52 -4.07 -14.78
CA ALA A 15 13.60 -4.39 -13.69
C ALA A 15 13.20 -3.13 -12.89
N LEU A 16 14.17 -2.26 -12.60
CA LEU A 16 13.91 -1.00 -11.92
C LEU A 16 13.02 -0.06 -12.74
N MET A 17 13.26 0.05 -14.06
CA MET A 17 12.43 0.88 -14.93
C MET A 17 10.97 0.38 -14.97
N VAL A 18 10.78 -0.93 -15.09
CA VAL A 18 9.44 -1.54 -15.08
C VAL A 18 8.75 -1.33 -13.72
N LEU A 19 9.47 -1.55 -12.62
CA LEU A 19 8.95 -1.31 -11.27
C LEU A 19 8.49 0.14 -11.09
N LYS A 20 9.32 1.10 -11.49
CA LYS A 20 9.00 2.52 -11.36
C LYS A 20 7.74 2.92 -12.13
N ASN A 21 7.54 2.35 -13.32
CA ASN A 21 6.37 2.64 -14.16
C ASN A 21 5.08 2.03 -13.61
N ASN A 22 5.16 0.87 -12.95
CA ASN A 22 3.99 0.17 -12.42
C ASN A 22 3.58 0.63 -11.01
N LEU A 23 4.45 1.32 -10.29
CA LEU A 23 4.15 1.86 -8.96
C LEU A 23 3.26 3.12 -9.05
N VAL A 24 2.04 3.01 -8.55
CA VAL A 24 1.12 4.15 -8.43
C VAL A 24 1.25 4.78 -7.06
N MET A 25 1.02 4.01 -5.99
CA MET A 25 0.96 4.56 -4.64
C MET A 25 2.34 4.93 -4.09
N ALA A 26 3.36 4.12 -4.36
CA ALA A 26 4.72 4.42 -3.89
C ALA A 26 5.23 5.76 -4.43
N ASN A 27 4.95 6.11 -5.69
CA ASN A 27 5.30 7.41 -6.26
C ASN A 27 4.47 8.58 -5.66
N LEU A 28 3.36 8.27 -5.00
CA LEU A 28 2.46 9.25 -4.42
C LEU A 28 2.79 9.64 -2.96
N VAL A 29 3.69 8.92 -2.28
CA VAL A 29 4.04 9.17 -0.88
C VAL A 29 5.37 9.91 -0.72
N HIS A 30 5.71 10.28 0.52
CA HIS A 30 7.01 10.89 0.81
C HIS A 30 8.12 9.84 0.82
N ARG A 31 9.17 10.08 0.02
CA ARG A 31 10.30 9.15 -0.16
C ARG A 31 11.67 9.77 0.10
N ASP A 32 11.72 11.11 0.18
CA ASP A 32 12.95 11.91 0.28
C ASP A 32 13.52 11.89 1.70
N TYR A 33 13.94 10.73 2.18
CA TYR A 33 14.72 10.58 3.42
C TYR A 33 16.23 10.33 3.15
N GLU A 34 16.65 10.43 1.88
CA GLU A 34 18.01 10.11 1.43
C GLU A 34 19.11 10.92 2.13
N ASP A 35 18.85 12.18 2.48
CA ASP A 35 19.84 13.06 3.12
C ASP A 35 19.87 12.97 4.67
N GLU A 36 18.93 12.24 5.30
CA GLU A 36 18.88 12.07 6.77
C GLU A 36 19.58 10.78 7.26
N PHE A 37 20.26 10.05 6.38
CA PHE A 37 20.86 8.76 6.69
C PHE A 37 22.28 8.85 7.25
N VAL A 38 22.40 8.99 8.58
CA VAL A 38 23.56 8.46 9.30
C VAL A 38 23.27 7.00 9.66
N LYS A 39 24.23 6.08 9.45
CA LYS A 39 24.13 4.64 9.80
C LYS A 39 23.67 4.45 11.25
N VAL A 40 22.37 4.26 11.48
CA VAL A 40 21.83 3.85 12.80
C VAL A 40 20.76 2.78 12.60
N GLY A 41 21.18 1.54 12.31
CA GLY A 41 20.32 0.36 12.32
C GLY A 41 19.15 0.36 11.31
N ASP A 42 18.10 -0.41 11.64
CA ASP A 42 16.95 -0.68 10.77
C ASP A 42 15.82 0.38 10.87
N THR A 43 16.04 1.48 11.59
CA THR A 43 15.02 2.50 11.84
C THR A 43 15.48 3.88 11.42
N VAL A 44 14.65 4.57 10.64
CA VAL A 44 14.90 5.91 10.13
C VAL A 44 13.93 6.86 10.81
N THR A 45 14.42 7.89 11.50
CA THR A 45 13.53 8.82 12.19
C THR A 45 13.19 9.99 11.27
N ALA A 46 11.95 10.04 10.80
CA ALA A 46 11.42 11.20 10.09
C ALA A 46 11.17 12.34 11.08
N ARG A 47 11.83 13.49 10.88
CA ARG A 47 11.63 14.67 11.73
C ARG A 47 10.29 15.31 11.44
N ARG A 48 9.47 15.54 12.48
CA ARG A 48 8.26 16.34 12.37
C ARG A 48 8.60 17.81 12.67
N PRO A 49 8.23 18.76 11.79
CA PRO A 49 8.45 20.17 12.07
C PRO A 49 7.70 20.60 13.33
N SER A 50 8.34 21.44 14.16
CA SER A 50 7.76 21.99 15.37
C SER A 50 6.56 22.88 15.05
N LYS A 51 5.41 22.67 15.70
CA LYS A 51 4.25 23.56 15.61
C LYS A 51 4.32 24.58 16.74
N PHE A 52 4.32 25.87 16.39
CA PHE A 52 4.17 26.97 17.35
C PHE A 52 2.72 27.45 17.38
N VAL A 53 2.23 27.81 18.57
CA VAL A 53 0.88 28.38 18.74
C VAL A 53 1.01 29.86 19.04
N ALA A 54 0.48 30.72 18.18
CA ALA A 54 0.42 32.15 18.49
C ALA A 54 -0.62 32.39 19.60
N LYS A 55 -0.18 32.86 20.77
CA LYS A 55 -1.06 33.31 21.86
C LYS A 55 -1.23 34.83 21.77
N ASN A 56 -2.43 35.34 22.04
CA ASN A 56 -2.66 36.77 22.12
C ASN A 56 -1.85 37.36 23.29
N PHE A 57 -1.11 38.44 23.02
CA PHE A 57 -0.28 39.09 24.02
C PHE A 57 -1.15 39.89 25.00
N THR A 58 -1.26 39.41 26.25
CA THR A 58 -2.01 40.05 27.33
C THR A 58 -1.10 40.68 28.40
N GLY A 59 0.11 41.08 28.01
CA GLY A 59 1.05 41.84 28.88
C GLY A 59 2.26 41.04 29.42
N ALA A 60 2.32 39.73 29.18
CA ALA A 60 3.50 38.89 29.42
C ALA A 60 3.73 37.94 28.24
N VAL A 61 4.99 37.63 27.93
CA VAL A 61 5.34 36.63 26.91
C VAL A 61 5.33 35.25 27.56
N ASP A 62 4.61 34.31 26.95
CA ASP A 62 4.63 32.89 27.31
C ASP A 62 5.57 32.16 26.33
N PRO A 63 6.84 31.91 26.69
CA PRO A 63 7.80 31.27 25.80
C PRO A 63 7.38 29.83 25.53
N GLN A 64 7.46 29.41 24.27
CA GLN A 64 7.22 28.02 23.87
C GLN A 64 8.56 27.33 23.58
N ASP A 65 8.78 26.19 24.22
CA ASP A 65 9.97 25.38 23.97
C ASP A 65 9.89 24.71 22.59
N LEU A 66 11.02 24.73 21.87
CA LEU A 66 11.20 24.01 20.62
C LEU A 66 11.32 22.50 20.92
N ASN A 67 10.23 21.75 20.74
CA ASN A 67 10.27 20.29 20.85
C ASN A 67 10.08 19.65 19.46
N GLU A 68 11.19 19.27 18.83
CA GLU A 68 11.20 18.52 17.58
C GLU A 68 10.92 17.03 17.86
N GLY A 69 9.72 16.56 17.53
CA GLY A 69 9.37 15.14 17.62
C GLY A 69 9.76 14.37 16.36
N GLY A 70 10.29 13.16 16.51
CA GLY A 70 10.60 12.26 15.40
C GLY A 70 9.65 11.06 15.35
N VAL A 71 9.27 10.61 14.14
CA VAL A 71 8.54 9.35 13.94
C VAL A 71 9.50 8.30 13.39
N PRO A 72 9.75 7.19 14.10
CA PRO A 72 10.60 6.12 13.59
C PRO A 72 9.88 5.35 12.48
N VAL A 73 10.54 5.19 11.34
CA VAL A 73 10.15 4.37 10.19
C VAL A 73 11.07 3.15 10.20
N LYS A 74 10.50 1.97 10.48
CA LYS A 74 11.26 0.72 10.51
C LYS A 74 11.32 0.11 9.11
N MET A 75 12.49 -0.40 8.74
CA MET A 75 12.71 -1.17 7.53
C MET A 75 12.56 -2.66 7.85
N ASP A 76 11.37 -3.20 7.65
CA ASP A 76 11.04 -4.57 8.06
C ASP A 76 10.33 -5.40 6.98
N ARG A 77 10.03 -4.81 5.81
CA ARG A 77 9.33 -5.51 4.73
C ARG A 77 10.32 -5.94 3.66
N LEU A 78 10.47 -7.26 3.51
CA LEU A 78 11.21 -7.88 2.43
C LEU A 78 10.21 -8.59 1.52
N ARG A 79 10.20 -8.23 0.24
CA ARG A 79 9.45 -8.95 -0.80
C ARG A 79 10.44 -9.51 -1.80
N ASP A 80 10.28 -10.80 -2.07
CA ASP A 80 11.03 -11.52 -3.07
C ASP A 80 10.10 -12.12 -4.13
N VAL A 81 10.58 -12.18 -5.36
CA VAL A 81 10.02 -13.04 -6.41
C VAL A 81 11.16 -13.85 -6.96
N THR A 82 11.08 -15.16 -6.75
CA THR A 82 12.09 -16.12 -7.19
C THR A 82 11.53 -17.02 -8.28
N VAL A 83 12.18 -17.02 -9.44
CA VAL A 83 11.80 -17.83 -10.61
C VAL A 83 12.89 -18.86 -10.86
N GLN A 84 12.49 -20.12 -11.01
CA GLN A 84 13.36 -21.22 -11.40
C GLN A 84 13.11 -21.55 -12.86
N ILE A 85 14.18 -21.59 -13.66
CA ILE A 85 14.13 -21.93 -15.08
C ILE A 85 15.07 -23.09 -15.31
N THR A 86 14.57 -24.16 -15.92
CA THR A 86 15.45 -25.28 -16.26
C THR A 86 16.34 -24.88 -17.45
N SER A 87 17.57 -25.39 -17.50
CA SER A 87 18.46 -25.07 -18.63
C SER A 87 17.91 -25.55 -19.99
N LYS A 88 16.94 -26.48 -19.99
CA LYS A 88 16.22 -26.91 -21.20
C LYS A 88 15.23 -25.85 -21.68
N GLU A 89 14.44 -25.26 -20.78
CA GLU A 89 13.49 -24.19 -21.11
C GLU A 89 14.21 -22.90 -21.53
N MET A 90 15.33 -22.59 -20.87
CA MET A 90 16.16 -21.44 -21.22
C MET A 90 16.76 -21.55 -22.64
N SER A 91 16.94 -22.77 -23.15
CA SER A 91 17.51 -23.01 -24.50
C SER A 91 16.47 -23.24 -25.60
N LEU A 92 15.25 -23.65 -25.27
CA LEU A 92 14.24 -24.06 -26.26
C LEU A 92 13.01 -23.15 -26.33
N ASP A 93 12.57 -22.56 -25.22
CA ASP A 93 11.25 -21.92 -25.12
C ASP A 93 11.29 -20.42 -24.80
N LEU A 94 12.37 -19.96 -24.16
CA LEU A 94 12.53 -18.57 -23.76
C LEU A 94 13.02 -17.68 -24.91
N ARG A 95 12.13 -16.86 -25.48
CA ARG A 95 12.48 -15.91 -26.57
C ARG A 95 12.96 -14.56 -26.06
N ASP A 96 12.30 -14.03 -25.03
CA ASP A 96 12.63 -12.76 -24.42
C ASP A 96 12.47 -12.87 -22.90
N PHE A 97 13.61 -12.98 -22.21
CA PHE A 97 13.64 -13.08 -20.75
C PHE A 97 13.03 -11.86 -20.07
N SER A 98 13.14 -10.67 -20.68
CA SER A 98 12.65 -9.44 -20.07
C SER A 98 11.12 -9.42 -20.01
N ALA A 99 10.47 -9.52 -21.17
CA ALA A 99 9.02 -9.49 -21.24
C ALA A 99 8.35 -10.70 -20.55
N GLN A 100 8.99 -11.86 -20.57
CA GLN A 100 8.38 -13.09 -20.05
C GLN A 100 8.63 -13.33 -18.56
N VAL A 101 9.71 -12.77 -17.98
CA VAL A 101 10.10 -13.03 -16.59
C VAL A 101 10.22 -11.74 -15.79
N ILE A 102 10.96 -10.74 -16.29
CA ILE A 102 11.20 -9.49 -15.54
C ILE A 102 9.91 -8.69 -15.38
N GLU A 103 9.18 -8.44 -16.47
CA GLU A 103 7.94 -7.65 -16.41
C GLU A 103 6.89 -8.20 -15.44
N PRO A 104 6.49 -9.48 -15.49
CA PRO A 104 5.51 -10.02 -14.54
C PRO A 104 6.05 -10.06 -13.11
N ALA A 105 7.33 -10.38 -12.90
CA ALA A 105 7.93 -10.39 -11.56
C ALA A 105 7.92 -8.99 -10.93
N MET A 106 8.33 -7.97 -11.66
CA MET A 106 8.34 -6.60 -11.15
C MET A 106 6.93 -6.02 -10.98
N THR A 107 5.97 -6.42 -11.81
CA THR A 107 4.55 -6.03 -11.64
C THR A 107 3.95 -6.62 -10.37
N ALA A 108 4.28 -7.87 -10.03
CA ALA A 108 3.86 -8.50 -8.78
C ALA A 108 4.45 -7.80 -7.55
N ILE A 109 5.75 -7.48 -7.58
CA ILE A 109 6.41 -6.70 -6.53
C ILE A 109 5.79 -5.31 -6.41
N ALA A 110 5.58 -4.61 -7.53
CA ALA A 110 4.97 -3.28 -7.55
C ALA A 110 3.58 -3.30 -6.89
N SER A 111 2.78 -4.31 -7.24
CA SER A 111 1.43 -4.45 -6.74
C SER A 111 1.40 -4.74 -5.24
N ALA A 112 2.32 -5.58 -4.75
CA ALA A 112 2.46 -5.88 -3.33
C ALA A 112 2.91 -4.65 -2.53
N VAL A 113 3.90 -3.89 -3.02
CA VAL A 113 4.37 -2.65 -2.38
C VAL A 113 3.25 -1.61 -2.31
N ASP A 114 2.51 -1.42 -3.42
CA ASP A 114 1.41 -0.47 -3.45
C ASP A 114 0.25 -0.86 -2.52
N ALA A 115 -0.09 -2.15 -2.45
CA ALA A 115 -1.09 -2.68 -1.53
C ALA A 115 -0.68 -2.43 -0.07
N ASP A 116 0.58 -2.69 0.25
CA ASP A 116 1.18 -2.47 1.57
C ASP A 116 1.20 -0.99 1.98
N VAL A 117 1.49 -0.07 1.04
CA VAL A 117 1.44 1.37 1.30
C VAL A 117 -0.01 1.84 1.51
N LEU A 118 -0.94 1.36 0.69
CA LEU A 118 -2.37 1.66 0.85
C LEU A 118 -2.92 1.12 2.17
N ALA A 119 -2.51 -0.08 2.57
CA ALA A 119 -2.94 -0.70 3.82
C ALA A 119 -2.48 0.12 5.03
N THR A 120 -1.21 0.51 5.07
CA THR A 120 -0.68 1.40 6.12
C THR A 120 -1.39 2.75 6.13
N ALA A 121 -1.76 3.30 4.95
CA ALA A 121 -2.53 4.53 4.87
C ALA A 121 -3.96 4.37 5.41
N VAL A 122 -4.65 3.28 5.07
CA VAL A 122 -6.02 3.00 5.55
C VAL A 122 -6.05 2.77 7.07
N GLU A 123 -5.08 2.02 7.60
CA GLU A 123 -4.94 1.78 9.04
C GLU A 123 -4.54 3.05 9.79
N GLY A 124 -3.68 3.87 9.18
CA GLY A 124 -3.20 5.14 9.72
C GLY A 124 -4.18 6.30 9.63
N ALA A 125 -5.33 6.14 8.98
CA ALA A 125 -6.28 7.21 8.74
C ALA A 125 -6.85 7.76 10.06
N GLY A 126 -6.64 9.06 10.32
CA GLY A 126 -7.15 9.74 11.50
C GLY A 126 -8.65 10.02 11.46
N ARG A 127 -9.24 10.03 10.25
CA ARG A 127 -10.69 10.23 10.04
C ARG A 127 -11.23 9.28 8.98
N THR A 128 -12.51 8.95 9.15
CA THR A 128 -13.26 8.09 8.22
C THR A 128 -14.44 8.86 7.67
N VAL A 129 -14.62 8.82 6.36
CA VAL A 129 -15.82 9.23 5.64
C VAL A 129 -16.54 7.95 5.23
N THR A 130 -17.83 7.84 5.58
CA THR A 130 -18.67 6.78 5.02
C THR A 130 -19.03 7.16 3.58
N ALA A 131 -18.72 6.29 2.62
CA ALA A 131 -19.10 6.50 1.23
C ALA A 131 -20.62 6.42 1.10
N SER A 132 -21.17 7.27 0.23
CA SER A 132 -22.58 7.21 -0.14
C SER A 132 -22.80 6.00 -1.04
N GLY A 133 -23.89 5.26 -0.81
CA GLY A 133 -24.24 4.11 -1.65
C GLY A 133 -24.54 4.52 -3.10
N GLU A 134 -24.54 3.54 -4.00
CA GLU A 134 -24.70 3.74 -5.46
C GLU A 134 -25.96 4.53 -5.86
N SER A 135 -27.03 4.44 -5.06
CA SER A 135 -28.30 5.16 -5.28
C SER A 135 -28.33 6.58 -4.68
N ALA A 136 -27.22 7.08 -4.13
CA ALA A 136 -27.21 8.39 -3.50
C ALA A 136 -27.32 9.51 -4.54
N THR A 137 -28.07 10.56 -4.21
CA THR A 137 -28.40 11.64 -5.16
C THR A 137 -27.20 12.55 -5.49
N LYS A 138 -26.12 12.52 -4.69
CA LYS A 138 -24.91 13.37 -4.84
C LYS A 138 -23.65 12.71 -4.20
N PRO A 139 -23.17 11.57 -4.71
CA PRO A 139 -21.99 10.89 -4.17
C PRO A 139 -20.72 11.74 -4.15
N ILE A 140 -20.57 12.72 -5.06
CA ILE A 140 -19.37 13.60 -5.09
C ILE A 140 -19.16 14.41 -3.79
N LYS A 141 -20.20 14.55 -2.95
CA LYS A 141 -20.10 15.18 -1.62
C LYS A 141 -19.12 14.47 -0.70
N ASP A 142 -18.86 13.18 -0.89
CA ASP A 142 -17.92 12.45 -0.03
C ASP A 142 -16.48 12.86 -0.29
N ILE A 143 -16.12 13.11 -1.55
CA ILE A 143 -14.83 13.72 -1.92
C ILE A 143 -14.72 15.13 -1.32
N ALA A 144 -15.81 15.92 -1.36
CA ALA A 144 -15.81 17.24 -0.75
C ALA A 144 -15.63 17.18 0.79
N LYS A 145 -16.19 16.17 1.47
CA LYS A 145 -15.97 15.94 2.92
C LYS A 145 -14.52 15.54 3.22
N VAL A 146 -13.90 14.75 2.36
CA VAL A 146 -12.46 14.44 2.48
C VAL A 146 -11.64 15.73 2.42
N GLY A 147 -11.90 16.58 1.43
CA GLY A 147 -11.25 17.89 1.30
C GLY A 147 -11.46 18.77 2.53
N SER A 148 -12.70 18.89 3.02
CA SER A 148 -12.99 19.72 4.19
C SER A 148 -12.35 19.19 5.47
N TYR A 149 -12.24 17.87 5.65
CA TYR A 149 -11.52 17.31 6.81
C TYR A 149 -10.02 17.60 6.76
N LEU A 150 -9.40 17.59 5.58
CA LEU A 150 -8.01 18.00 5.41
C LEU A 150 -7.84 19.52 5.66
N ASP A 151 -8.82 20.33 5.25
CA ASP A 151 -8.83 21.78 5.53
C ASP A 151 -8.95 22.07 7.02
N PHE A 152 -9.87 21.40 7.73
CA PHE A 152 -10.01 21.53 9.19
C PHE A 152 -8.78 21.05 9.95
N ALA A 153 -8.02 20.10 9.38
CA ALA A 153 -6.74 19.66 9.93
C ALA A 153 -5.58 20.62 9.61
N GLY A 154 -5.81 21.68 8.83
CA GLY A 154 -4.80 22.68 8.47
C GLY A 154 -3.73 22.14 7.51
N VAL A 155 -4.07 21.10 6.75
CA VAL A 155 -3.13 20.47 5.80
C VAL A 155 -2.98 21.37 4.57
N PRO A 156 -1.77 21.56 4.00
CA PRO A 156 -1.61 22.32 2.76
C PRO A 156 -2.45 21.75 1.61
N VAL A 157 -2.95 22.62 0.73
CA VAL A 157 -3.72 22.22 -0.48
C VAL A 157 -2.84 21.65 -1.57
N GLN A 158 -1.55 21.99 -1.58
CA GLN A 158 -0.59 21.42 -2.51
C GLN A 158 -0.32 19.95 -2.16
N ASN A 159 -0.09 19.10 -3.17
CA ASN A 159 0.25 17.67 -2.97
C ASN A 159 -0.80 16.83 -2.21
N ARG A 160 -2.08 17.22 -2.25
CA ARG A 160 -3.18 16.36 -1.81
C ARG A 160 -3.57 15.41 -2.93
N ARG A 161 -3.65 14.12 -2.59
CA ARG A 161 -3.86 13.02 -3.51
C ARG A 161 -5.03 12.18 -3.00
N LEU A 162 -5.85 11.69 -3.91
CA LEU A 162 -6.97 10.82 -3.60
C LEU A 162 -6.88 9.55 -4.44
N VAL A 163 -6.63 8.42 -3.79
CA VAL A 163 -6.57 7.11 -4.44
C VAL A 163 -7.90 6.40 -4.24
N LEU A 164 -8.59 6.18 -5.36
CA LEU A 164 -9.91 5.58 -5.43
C LEU A 164 -9.82 4.09 -5.78
N ASN A 165 -10.68 3.31 -5.13
CA ASN A 165 -10.98 1.95 -5.52
C ASN A 165 -11.81 1.97 -6.83
N PRO A 166 -11.67 0.97 -7.71
CA PRO A 166 -12.48 0.83 -8.93
C PRO A 166 -13.97 1.14 -8.76
N SER A 167 -14.62 0.62 -7.70
CA SER A 167 -16.05 0.83 -7.46
C SER A 167 -16.38 2.30 -7.19
N HIS A 168 -15.60 2.96 -6.35
CA HIS A 168 -15.74 4.40 -6.08
C HIS A 168 -15.45 5.26 -7.30
N LYS A 169 -14.48 4.88 -8.15
CA LYS A 169 -14.18 5.63 -9.38
C LYS A 169 -15.40 5.71 -10.28
N VAL A 170 -16.06 4.57 -10.55
CA VAL A 170 -17.25 4.53 -11.42
C VAL A 170 -18.39 5.33 -10.81
N LEU A 171 -18.64 5.14 -9.51
CA LEU A 171 -19.69 5.83 -8.77
C LEU A 171 -19.51 7.36 -8.77
N TYR A 172 -18.28 7.85 -8.60
CA TYR A 172 -18.02 9.28 -8.67
C TYR A 172 -17.98 9.82 -10.10
N ALA A 173 -17.46 9.07 -11.08
CA ALA A 173 -17.41 9.49 -12.48
C ALA A 173 -18.80 9.65 -13.12
N THR A 174 -19.77 8.87 -12.65
CA THR A 174 -21.16 8.89 -13.14
C THR A 174 -22.05 9.95 -12.46
N ASP A 175 -21.50 10.76 -11.55
CA ASP A 175 -22.24 11.81 -10.85
C ASP A 175 -22.68 12.93 -11.83
N ASP A 176 -23.93 13.36 -11.70
CA ASP A 176 -24.56 14.39 -12.54
C ASP A 176 -23.87 15.76 -12.46
N ASN A 177 -23.07 16.04 -11.43
CA ASN A 177 -22.28 17.27 -11.38
C ASN A 177 -21.06 17.21 -12.31
N LEU A 178 -20.48 16.02 -12.54
CA LEU A 178 -19.37 15.83 -13.48
C LEU A 178 -19.85 15.81 -14.93
N SER A 179 -21.01 15.21 -15.20
CA SER A 179 -21.66 15.32 -16.51
C SER A 179 -21.95 16.79 -16.87
N LYS A 180 -22.35 17.62 -15.88
CA LYS A 180 -22.53 19.09 -16.03
C LYS A 180 -21.24 19.86 -16.28
N VAL A 181 -20.11 19.43 -15.73
CA VAL A 181 -18.79 20.01 -16.07
C VAL A 181 -18.42 19.69 -17.53
N SER A 182 -18.87 18.56 -18.08
CA SER A 182 -18.68 18.24 -19.50
C SER A 182 -19.46 19.18 -20.43
N TYR A 183 -20.63 19.70 -20.01
CA TYR A 183 -21.33 20.78 -20.72
C TYR A 183 -20.56 22.12 -20.70
N ALA A 184 -19.56 22.28 -19.83
CA ALA A 184 -18.71 23.47 -19.77
C ALA A 184 -17.50 23.42 -20.71
N GLY A 185 -17.32 22.34 -21.50
CA GLY A 185 -16.42 22.32 -22.65
C GLY A 185 -15.33 21.25 -22.70
N ASP A 186 -15.27 20.31 -21.75
CA ASP A 186 -14.28 19.21 -21.78
C ASP A 186 -14.96 17.83 -21.76
N GLY A 187 -14.90 17.13 -22.90
CA GLY A 187 -15.62 15.88 -23.15
C GLY A 187 -14.98 14.62 -22.56
N ASN A 188 -13.75 14.72 -22.07
CA ASN A 188 -12.93 13.56 -21.69
C ASN A 188 -13.43 12.87 -20.42
N ALA A 189 -13.95 13.63 -19.44
CA ALA A 189 -14.54 13.04 -18.24
C ALA A 189 -15.74 12.13 -18.54
N LEU A 190 -16.51 12.43 -19.60
CA LEU A 190 -17.66 11.63 -20.04
C LEU A 190 -17.27 10.44 -20.92
N ARG A 191 -16.14 10.54 -21.65
CA ARG A 191 -15.68 9.51 -22.60
C ARG A 191 -14.74 8.48 -21.96
N ASP A 192 -13.80 8.93 -21.15
CA ASP A 192 -12.73 8.08 -20.59
C ASP A 192 -12.93 7.79 -19.08
N ALA A 193 -13.99 8.34 -18.47
CA ALA A 193 -14.31 8.24 -17.05
C ALA A 193 -13.14 8.63 -16.13
N GLU A 194 -12.28 9.54 -16.59
CA GLU A 194 -11.16 10.06 -15.83
C GLU A 194 -11.62 11.18 -14.91
N LEU A 195 -11.45 10.95 -13.60
CA LEU A 195 -11.55 11.99 -12.59
C LEU A 195 -10.21 12.74 -12.64
N GLY A 196 -10.25 14.00 -13.05
CA GLY A 196 -9.08 14.88 -13.02
C GLY A 196 -8.84 15.43 -11.60
N LYS A 197 -8.43 16.69 -11.48
CA LYS A 197 -8.33 17.33 -10.16
C LYS A 197 -9.71 17.68 -9.61
N VAL A 198 -10.13 17.02 -8.53
CA VAL A 198 -11.44 17.22 -7.89
C VAL A 198 -11.27 17.78 -6.48
N TYR A 199 -11.94 18.89 -6.17
CA TYR A 199 -11.90 19.57 -4.87
C TYR A 199 -10.48 19.71 -4.29
N THR A 200 -9.56 20.26 -5.08
CA THR A 200 -8.14 20.49 -4.74
C THR A 200 -7.24 19.26 -4.65
N MET A 201 -7.77 18.06 -4.88
CA MET A 201 -7.01 16.80 -4.81
C MET A 201 -6.82 16.19 -6.20
N ASP A 202 -5.63 15.66 -6.45
CA ASP A 202 -5.34 14.89 -7.67
C ASP A 202 -5.84 13.46 -7.47
N THR A 203 -6.79 13.01 -8.31
CA THR A 203 -7.38 11.68 -8.17
C THR A 203 -6.66 10.63 -9.01
N TYR A 204 -6.44 9.47 -8.40
CA TYR A 204 -5.85 8.29 -9.02
C TYR A 204 -6.73 7.08 -8.74
N MET A 205 -6.66 6.08 -9.60
CA MET A 205 -7.30 4.79 -9.37
C MET A 205 -6.21 3.77 -9.01
N SER A 206 -6.47 2.94 -8.00
CA SER A 206 -5.63 1.76 -7.75
C SER A 206 -6.50 0.52 -7.56
N GLN A 207 -6.18 -0.53 -8.30
CA GLN A 207 -6.79 -1.85 -8.14
C GLN A 207 -6.34 -2.52 -6.82
N ASN A 208 -5.22 -2.09 -6.26
CA ASN A 208 -4.66 -2.59 -5.01
C ASN A 208 -5.30 -1.95 -3.76
N ALA A 209 -6.29 -1.06 -3.94
CA ALA A 209 -7.03 -0.47 -2.84
C ALA A 209 -7.85 -1.55 -2.11
N PRO A 210 -7.74 -1.70 -0.77
CA PRO A 210 -8.33 -2.82 -0.04
C PRO A 210 -9.84 -2.98 -0.27
N TYR A 211 -10.26 -4.21 -0.60
CA TYR A 211 -11.66 -4.63 -0.69
C TYR A 211 -11.80 -6.13 -0.34
N PRO A 212 -12.96 -6.57 0.19
CA PRO A 212 -13.22 -7.99 0.39
C PRO A 212 -13.56 -8.64 -0.97
N TYR A 213 -12.94 -9.77 -1.30
CA TYR A 213 -13.14 -10.44 -2.60
C TYR A 213 -14.59 -10.90 -2.82
N GLY A 214 -15.36 -11.11 -1.75
CA GLY A 214 -16.78 -11.43 -1.82
C GLY A 214 -17.73 -10.22 -1.91
N TYR A 215 -17.22 -8.99 -2.04
CA TYR A 215 -18.06 -7.78 -2.06
C TYR A 215 -19.07 -7.79 -3.21
N LEU A 216 -18.62 -8.09 -4.43
CA LEU A 216 -19.46 -8.05 -5.62
C LEU A 216 -20.62 -9.07 -5.56
N ASP A 217 -20.43 -10.16 -4.81
CA ASP A 217 -21.44 -11.21 -4.61
C ASP A 217 -22.27 -11.02 -3.33
N ASN A 218 -22.13 -9.88 -2.63
CA ASN A 218 -22.72 -9.62 -1.30
C ASN A 218 -22.40 -10.72 -0.26
N ALA A 219 -21.26 -11.37 -0.43
CA ALA A 219 -20.82 -12.50 0.38
C ALA A 219 -19.90 -12.08 1.53
N VAL A 220 -20.04 -10.86 2.06
CA VAL A 220 -19.21 -10.32 3.15
C VAL A 220 -19.72 -10.79 4.52
N GLY A 221 -18.82 -11.03 5.47
CA GLY A 221 -19.13 -11.35 6.86
C GLY A 221 -19.69 -10.15 7.65
N THR A 222 -20.19 -10.41 8.86
CA THR A 222 -20.82 -9.41 9.73
C THR A 222 -19.90 -8.87 10.83
N ALA A 223 -18.71 -9.44 10.99
CA ALA A 223 -17.74 -9.02 12.00
C ALA A 223 -17.19 -7.61 11.66
N LYS A 224 -17.30 -6.66 12.59
CA LYS A 224 -16.88 -5.26 12.37
C LYS A 224 -15.56 -4.89 13.03
N THR A 225 -15.26 -5.49 14.17
CA THR A 225 -14.00 -5.31 14.89
C THR A 225 -13.61 -6.62 15.55
N TYR A 226 -12.33 -6.93 15.56
CA TYR A 226 -11.77 -8.07 16.27
C TYR A 226 -10.26 -7.87 16.47
N LYS A 227 -9.72 -8.63 17.41
CA LYS A 227 -8.28 -8.75 17.66
C LYS A 227 -7.76 -10.03 17.03
N VAL A 228 -6.59 -9.95 16.41
CA VAL A 228 -5.94 -11.07 15.72
C VAL A 228 -4.73 -11.53 16.52
N SER A 229 -4.62 -12.85 16.67
CA SER A 229 -3.44 -13.52 17.23
C SER A 229 -2.99 -14.65 16.31
N GLY A 230 -1.70 -14.91 16.23
CA GLY A 230 -1.16 -16.01 15.44
C GLY A 230 0.37 -16.02 15.45
N THR A 231 0.94 -17.12 14.98
CA THR A 231 2.40 -17.33 14.96
C THR A 231 2.98 -16.87 13.62
N ALA A 232 4.17 -16.27 13.63
CA ALA A 232 4.87 -15.91 12.40
C ALA A 232 5.02 -17.13 11.46
N GLY A 233 4.77 -16.95 10.17
CA GLY A 233 4.89 -17.98 9.16
C GLY A 233 3.68 -18.92 9.02
N GLU A 234 2.70 -18.89 9.93
CA GLU A 234 1.49 -19.69 9.81
C GLU A 234 0.43 -18.99 8.94
N SER A 235 -0.28 -19.76 8.11
CA SER A 235 -1.43 -19.29 7.32
C SER A 235 -2.76 -19.44 8.09
N LYS A 236 -2.71 -19.26 9.41
CA LYS A 236 -3.87 -19.37 10.31
C LYS A 236 -3.83 -18.29 11.37
N VAL A 237 -5.00 -17.82 11.78
CA VAL A 237 -5.16 -16.82 12.82
C VAL A 237 -6.29 -17.15 13.78
N ALA A 238 -6.12 -16.76 15.04
CA ALA A 238 -7.16 -16.75 16.05
C ALA A 238 -7.79 -15.35 16.15
N LEU A 239 -9.11 -15.28 16.28
CA LEU A 239 -9.84 -14.04 16.47
C LEU A 239 -10.36 -13.97 17.91
N SER A 240 -10.22 -12.81 18.54
CA SER A 240 -10.77 -12.54 19.87
C SER A 240 -11.46 -11.18 19.90
N SER A 241 -12.32 -10.95 20.89
CA SER A 241 -13.08 -9.71 21.02
C SER A 241 -13.87 -9.32 19.76
N VAL A 242 -14.46 -10.31 19.10
CA VAL A 242 -15.30 -10.08 17.91
C VAL A 242 -16.57 -9.34 18.34
N THR A 243 -16.79 -8.15 17.79
CA THR A 243 -18.02 -7.38 18.04
C THR A 243 -19.21 -8.11 17.44
N ALA A 244 -20.24 -8.31 18.26
CA ALA A 244 -21.30 -9.32 18.13
C ALA A 244 -20.75 -10.74 18.26
N ALA A 245 -21.09 -11.39 19.39
CA ALA A 245 -20.52 -12.65 19.82
C ALA A 245 -20.75 -13.84 18.87
N THR A 246 -21.66 -13.68 17.89
CA THR A 246 -22.04 -14.63 16.84
C THR A 246 -21.74 -14.12 15.42
N ALA A 247 -20.95 -13.06 15.29
CA ALA A 247 -20.61 -12.51 13.98
C ALA A 247 -19.84 -13.53 13.14
N THR A 248 -20.06 -13.45 11.82
CA THR A 248 -19.43 -14.36 10.85
C THR A 248 -18.31 -13.65 10.12
N VAL A 249 -17.26 -14.40 9.86
CA VAL A 249 -16.21 -14.08 8.90
C VAL A 249 -16.41 -15.05 7.73
N LYS A 250 -16.44 -14.53 6.52
CA LYS A 250 -16.62 -15.35 5.30
C LYS A 250 -15.32 -15.41 4.51
N LYS A 251 -15.23 -16.41 3.63
CA LYS A 251 -14.11 -16.53 2.69
C LYS A 251 -14.04 -15.28 1.82
N GLY A 252 -12.86 -14.68 1.73
CA GLY A 252 -12.62 -13.45 0.98
C GLY A 252 -12.86 -12.17 1.79
N ASP A 253 -13.29 -12.25 3.05
CA ASP A 253 -13.28 -11.09 3.95
C ASP A 253 -11.85 -10.59 4.15
N CYS A 254 -11.70 -9.28 4.29
CA CYS A 254 -10.42 -8.58 4.28
C CYS A 254 -10.16 -7.85 5.59
N PHE A 255 -8.91 -7.91 6.08
CA PHE A 255 -8.48 -7.13 7.23
C PHE A 255 -7.04 -6.66 7.10
N ILE A 256 -6.72 -5.59 7.83
CA ILE A 256 -5.39 -5.00 7.87
C ILE A 256 -4.84 -5.06 9.29
N VAL A 257 -3.61 -5.56 9.44
CA VAL A 257 -2.84 -5.53 10.70
C VAL A 257 -1.40 -5.18 10.38
N ASP A 258 -0.83 -4.23 11.14
CA ASP A 258 0.56 -3.78 11.01
C ASP A 258 0.90 -3.38 9.54
N GLY A 259 -0.10 -2.84 8.84
CA GLY A 259 -0.08 -2.35 7.47
C GLY A 259 0.05 -3.42 6.38
N TYR A 260 -0.32 -4.67 6.67
CA TYR A 260 -0.46 -5.75 5.69
C TYR A 260 -1.93 -6.11 5.49
N VAL A 261 -2.32 -6.36 4.24
CA VAL A 261 -3.67 -6.85 3.90
C VAL A 261 -3.68 -8.38 3.97
N TYR A 262 -4.66 -8.94 4.66
CA TYR A 262 -4.94 -10.37 4.71
C TYR A 262 -6.37 -10.65 4.29
N HIS A 263 -6.56 -11.78 3.60
CA HIS A 263 -7.86 -12.30 3.23
C HIS A 263 -8.12 -13.66 3.87
N PHE A 264 -9.34 -13.89 4.36
CA PHE A 264 -9.69 -15.18 4.91
C PHE A 264 -9.88 -16.22 3.81
N ALA A 265 -9.13 -17.32 3.89
CA ALA A 265 -9.22 -18.44 2.96
C ALA A 265 -10.43 -19.36 3.27
N ALA A 266 -10.93 -19.32 4.50
CA ALA A 266 -12.10 -20.06 4.96
C ALA A 266 -13.03 -19.17 5.81
N GLY A 267 -14.33 -19.47 5.79
CA GLY A 267 -15.30 -18.81 6.67
C GLY A 267 -15.33 -19.45 8.07
N ALA A 268 -15.65 -18.64 9.07
CA ALA A 268 -15.83 -19.08 10.45
C ALA A 268 -16.87 -18.22 11.16
N THR A 269 -17.52 -18.80 12.17
CA THR A 269 -18.49 -18.09 13.03
C THR A 269 -17.89 -17.92 14.42
N ALA A 270 -17.95 -16.71 14.96
CA ALA A 270 -17.55 -16.46 16.33
C ALA A 270 -18.45 -17.25 17.31
N ALA A 271 -17.81 -17.91 18.27
CA ALA A 271 -18.47 -18.50 19.42
C ALA A 271 -18.09 -17.68 20.65
N SER A 272 -19.08 -17.04 21.28
CA SER A 272 -18.87 -16.15 22.44
C SER A 272 -17.84 -15.03 22.17
N GLY A 273 -17.79 -14.50 20.95
CA GLY A 273 -16.89 -13.41 20.57
C GLY A 273 -15.45 -13.83 20.29
N ALA A 274 -15.19 -15.13 20.07
CA ALA A 274 -13.89 -15.64 19.67
C ALA A 274 -13.99 -16.68 18.54
N VAL A 275 -12.92 -16.80 17.75
CA VAL A 275 -12.72 -17.87 16.78
C VAL A 275 -11.35 -18.47 17.04
N ALA A 276 -11.30 -19.78 17.31
CA ALA A 276 -10.06 -20.45 17.71
C ALA A 276 -9.00 -20.47 16.59
N GLU A 277 -9.41 -20.81 15.36
CA GLU A 277 -8.54 -20.78 14.18
C GLU A 277 -9.36 -20.47 12.93
N VAL A 278 -8.82 -19.62 12.06
CA VAL A 278 -9.33 -19.35 10.70
C VAL A 278 -8.15 -19.32 9.74
N ALA A 279 -8.28 -19.97 8.58
CA ALA A 279 -7.26 -19.95 7.55
C ALA A 279 -7.21 -18.59 6.82
N ILE A 280 -6.00 -18.11 6.55
CA ILE A 280 -5.72 -16.90 5.77
C ILE A 280 -4.95 -17.25 4.49
N ASP A 281 -4.99 -16.33 3.52
CA ASP A 281 -4.42 -16.51 2.18
C ASP A 281 -2.88 -16.48 2.14
N GLN A 282 -2.26 -15.78 3.08
CA GLN A 282 -0.81 -15.58 3.16
C GLN A 282 -0.27 -15.90 4.56
N PRO A 283 1.00 -16.31 4.70
CA PRO A 283 1.60 -16.49 6.02
C PRO A 283 1.66 -15.17 6.79
N LEU A 284 1.47 -15.24 8.11
CA LEU A 284 1.64 -14.08 8.98
C LEU A 284 3.09 -13.57 8.94
N HIS A 285 3.26 -12.27 8.75
CA HIS A 285 4.57 -11.62 8.68
C HIS A 285 5.30 -11.62 10.04
N ALA A 286 4.56 -11.62 11.15
CA ALA A 286 5.08 -11.61 12.49
C ALA A 286 4.12 -12.31 13.46
N THR A 287 4.62 -12.67 14.63
CA THR A 287 3.77 -13.19 15.72
C THR A 287 2.90 -12.06 16.26
N LEU A 288 1.58 -12.23 16.16
CA LEU A 288 0.59 -11.28 16.63
C LEU A 288 0.01 -11.75 17.97
N SER A 289 -0.08 -10.84 18.94
CA SER A 289 -0.68 -11.11 20.25
C SER A 289 -1.78 -10.10 20.53
N GLY A 290 -3.03 -10.46 20.20
CA GLY A 290 -4.21 -9.65 20.48
C GLY A 290 -4.21 -8.26 19.82
N LYS A 291 -3.59 -8.13 18.65
CA LYS A 291 -3.49 -6.87 17.89
C LYS A 291 -4.84 -6.49 17.31
N ASP A 292 -5.20 -5.22 17.40
CA ASP A 292 -6.46 -4.72 16.84
C ASP A 292 -6.39 -4.74 15.30
N ALA A 293 -7.35 -5.41 14.65
CA ALA A 293 -7.42 -5.46 13.20
C ALA A 293 -8.35 -4.38 12.64
N THR A 294 -7.90 -3.74 11.56
CA THR A 294 -8.76 -2.84 10.77
C THR A 294 -9.54 -3.67 9.76
N VAL A 295 -10.82 -3.89 10.04
CA VAL A 295 -11.70 -4.71 9.18
C VAL A 295 -12.18 -3.91 7.98
N ILE A 296 -12.04 -4.48 6.79
CA ILE A 296 -12.47 -3.90 5.51
C ILE A 296 -13.72 -4.64 5.03
N SER A 297 -14.89 -4.14 5.43
CA SER A 297 -16.19 -4.72 5.05
C SER A 297 -16.76 -4.20 3.73
N ALA A 298 -16.13 -3.19 3.13
CA ALA A 298 -16.54 -2.55 1.89
C ALA A 298 -15.32 -1.94 1.19
N PRO A 299 -15.38 -1.67 -0.13
CA PRO A 299 -14.34 -0.99 -0.87
C PRO A 299 -13.87 0.27 -0.13
N THR A 300 -12.55 0.40 0.02
CA THR A 300 -11.96 1.52 0.75
C THR A 300 -11.06 2.33 -0.15
N SER A 301 -11.18 3.65 -0.07
CA SER A 301 -10.34 4.64 -0.77
C SER A 301 -9.68 5.57 0.24
N VAL A 302 -8.63 6.26 -0.17
CA VAL A 302 -7.85 7.09 0.75
C VAL A 302 -7.52 8.43 0.12
N GLY A 303 -7.90 9.51 0.80
CA GLY A 303 -7.41 10.87 0.55
C GLY A 303 -6.30 11.20 1.53
N PHE A 304 -5.15 11.65 1.03
CA PHE A 304 -4.00 11.97 1.86
C PHE A 304 -3.16 13.10 1.27
N HIS A 305 -2.35 13.73 2.11
CA HIS A 305 -1.27 14.60 1.66
C HIS A 305 0.03 13.80 1.54
N ARG A 306 0.93 14.16 0.61
CA ARG A 306 2.21 13.44 0.38
C ARG A 306 2.98 13.13 1.68
N ASN A 307 2.95 14.05 2.66
CA ASN A 307 3.63 13.91 3.95
C ASN A 307 2.83 13.15 5.03
N GLY A 308 1.71 12.51 4.68
CA GLY A 308 0.94 11.68 5.61
C GLY A 308 1.56 10.30 5.81
N VAL A 309 2.18 9.74 4.75
CA VAL A 309 2.80 8.41 4.74
C VAL A 309 4.24 8.52 4.22
N ALA A 310 5.15 7.83 4.89
CA ALA A 310 6.53 7.66 4.46
C ALA A 310 6.71 6.28 3.84
N LEU A 311 7.44 6.23 2.73
CA LEU A 311 8.04 5.01 2.20
C LEU A 311 9.55 5.22 2.17
N VAL A 312 10.28 4.32 2.82
CA VAL A 312 11.74 4.27 2.80
C VAL A 312 12.14 2.95 2.15
N THR A 313 13.08 2.99 1.21
CA THR A 313 13.66 1.76 0.65
C THR A 313 15.17 1.80 0.81
N ARG A 314 15.81 0.62 0.85
CA ARG A 314 17.26 0.53 0.74
C ARG A 314 17.66 -0.60 -0.21
N PRO A 315 18.73 -0.38 -0.99
CA PRO A 315 19.41 -1.48 -1.65
C PRO A 315 19.95 -2.46 -0.59
N MET A 316 19.69 -3.75 -0.77
CA MET A 316 20.32 -4.79 0.04
C MET A 316 21.75 -5.03 -0.42
N ASP A 317 22.65 -5.38 0.51
CA ASP A 317 24.01 -5.75 0.17
C ASP A 317 24.04 -6.98 -0.75
N LEU A 318 25.05 -7.02 -1.62
CA LEU A 318 25.28 -8.17 -2.48
C LEU A 318 25.67 -9.40 -1.64
N PRO A 319 25.12 -10.59 -1.93
CA PRO A 319 25.48 -11.80 -1.21
C PRO A 319 26.98 -12.10 -1.32
N MET A 320 27.65 -12.31 -0.18
CA MET A 320 29.08 -12.60 -0.14
C MET A 320 29.38 -13.89 -0.91
N GLY A 321 30.20 -13.78 -1.96
CA GLY A 321 30.67 -14.93 -2.75
C GLY A 321 29.92 -15.18 -4.06
N ASN A 322 28.75 -14.57 -4.28
CA ASN A 322 28.06 -14.65 -5.57
C ASN A 322 28.48 -13.48 -6.48
N LYS A 323 29.12 -13.78 -7.60
CA LYS A 323 29.56 -12.78 -8.59
C LYS A 323 28.47 -12.38 -9.59
N ASN A 324 27.36 -13.12 -9.62
CA ASN A 324 26.24 -12.89 -10.54
C ASN A 324 25.07 -12.22 -9.81
N ALA A 325 25.35 -11.16 -9.07
CA ALA A 325 24.34 -10.35 -8.40
C ALA A 325 24.58 -8.87 -8.71
N TYR A 326 23.51 -8.09 -8.81
CA TYR A 326 23.59 -6.65 -9.00
C TYR A 326 22.45 -5.96 -8.25
N VAL A 327 22.71 -4.73 -7.79
CA VAL A 327 21.71 -3.89 -7.16
C VAL A 327 21.54 -2.63 -8.01
N ALA A 328 20.35 -2.44 -8.54
CA ALA A 328 19.96 -1.21 -9.22
C ALA A 328 19.22 -0.32 -8.24
N SER A 329 19.58 0.96 -8.20
CA SER A 329 18.87 1.96 -7.39
C SER A 329 18.67 3.25 -8.15
N ALA A 330 17.45 3.79 -8.14
CA ALA A 330 17.11 5.10 -8.70
C ALA A 330 15.82 5.62 -8.05
N ASP A 331 15.73 6.95 -7.92
CA ASP A 331 14.57 7.66 -7.35
C ASP A 331 14.08 7.06 -6.01
N GLY A 332 15.03 6.75 -5.12
CA GLY A 332 14.77 6.15 -3.82
C GLY A 332 14.15 4.76 -3.83
N LEU A 333 14.16 4.03 -4.96
CA LEU A 333 13.88 2.58 -5.07
C LEU A 333 15.22 1.83 -5.19
N GLY A 334 15.33 0.68 -4.54
CA GLY A 334 16.43 -0.27 -4.73
C GLY A 334 15.89 -1.66 -5.04
N VAL A 335 16.38 -2.28 -6.13
CA VAL A 335 16.07 -3.66 -6.50
C VAL A 335 17.36 -4.45 -6.57
N ARG A 336 17.43 -5.58 -5.87
CA ARG A 336 18.55 -6.52 -5.97
C ARG A 336 18.14 -7.69 -6.84
N VAL A 337 19.02 -8.10 -7.74
CA VAL A 337 18.88 -9.30 -8.56
C VAL A 337 20.02 -10.25 -8.25
N VAL A 338 19.68 -11.51 -7.98
CA VAL A 338 20.65 -12.58 -7.71
C VAL A 338 20.40 -13.74 -8.66
N PHE A 339 21.44 -14.17 -9.36
CA PHE A 339 21.44 -15.40 -10.16
C PHE A 339 22.19 -16.49 -9.41
N ASP A 340 21.60 -17.67 -9.37
CA ASP A 340 22.26 -18.88 -8.87
C ASP A 340 22.00 -20.07 -9.81
N TYR A 341 22.88 -21.06 -9.77
CA TYR A 341 22.79 -22.25 -10.60
C TYR A 341 22.95 -23.52 -9.76
N ASP A 342 21.90 -24.33 -9.72
CA ASP A 342 21.97 -25.66 -9.13
C ASP A 342 22.50 -26.67 -10.16
N SER A 343 23.76 -27.04 -10.00
CA SER A 343 24.43 -28.03 -10.86
C SER A 343 23.85 -29.44 -10.79
N THR A 344 23.15 -29.79 -9.71
CA THR A 344 22.55 -31.11 -9.49
C THR A 344 21.30 -31.29 -10.34
N HIS A 345 20.44 -30.27 -10.33
CA HIS A 345 19.16 -30.30 -11.03
C HIS A 345 19.18 -29.56 -12.38
N LYS A 346 20.28 -28.86 -12.70
CA LYS A 346 20.45 -28.01 -13.89
C LYS A 346 19.36 -26.94 -13.98
N ILE A 347 19.20 -26.21 -12.88
CA ILE A 347 18.18 -25.16 -12.71
C ILE A 347 18.90 -23.84 -12.47
N ASP A 348 18.58 -22.87 -13.31
CA ASP A 348 18.95 -21.46 -13.15
C ASP A 348 17.88 -20.78 -12.28
N THR A 349 18.28 -20.21 -11.14
CA THR A 349 17.38 -19.49 -10.23
C THR A 349 17.67 -18.01 -10.30
N VAL A 350 16.62 -17.22 -10.54
CA VAL A 350 16.69 -15.76 -10.58
C VAL A 350 15.78 -15.21 -9.50
N SER A 351 16.35 -14.44 -8.57
CA SER A 351 15.63 -13.84 -7.47
C SER A 351 15.69 -12.32 -7.55
N PHE A 352 14.53 -11.68 -7.40
CA PHE A 352 14.35 -10.23 -7.35
C PHE A 352 13.90 -9.84 -5.94
N ASP A 353 14.68 -9.02 -5.25
CA ASP A 353 14.39 -8.59 -3.89
C ASP A 353 14.22 -7.07 -3.77
N ILE A 354 13.29 -6.64 -2.93
CA ILE A 354 13.17 -5.26 -2.46
C ILE A 354 13.00 -5.19 -0.94
N LEU A 355 13.77 -4.31 -0.30
CA LEU A 355 13.67 -4.00 1.13
C LEU A 355 13.08 -2.61 1.31
N TYR A 356 11.96 -2.54 2.02
CA TYR A 356 11.27 -1.28 2.28
C TYR A 356 10.60 -1.23 3.66
N GLY A 357 10.29 -0.01 4.09
CA GLY A 357 9.57 0.31 5.31
C GLY A 357 8.49 1.34 5.02
N VAL A 358 7.29 1.13 5.55
CA VAL A 358 6.17 2.06 5.41
C VAL A 358 5.67 2.46 6.77
N THR A 359 5.46 3.76 6.99
CA THR A 359 4.92 4.25 8.26
C THR A 359 4.06 5.48 8.05
N THR A 360 3.00 5.59 8.85
CA THR A 360 2.15 6.77 8.90
C THR A 360 2.82 7.88 9.73
N LEU A 361 3.13 9.00 9.09
CA LEU A 361 3.80 10.14 9.70
C LEU A 361 2.84 11.03 10.48
N ASP A 362 1.68 11.37 9.91
CA ASP A 362 0.65 12.16 10.57
C ASP A 362 -0.74 11.65 10.17
N LYS A 363 -1.45 11.08 11.16
CA LYS A 363 -2.79 10.53 10.98
C LYS A 363 -3.80 11.60 10.55
N ASN A 364 -3.59 12.87 10.91
CA ASN A 364 -4.50 13.96 10.54
C ASN A 364 -4.41 14.34 9.06
N MET A 365 -3.35 13.91 8.38
CA MET A 365 -3.15 14.13 6.95
C MET A 365 -3.74 13.01 6.09
N ILE A 366 -4.45 12.06 6.69
CA ILE A 366 -5.00 10.88 6.02
C ILE A 366 -6.47 10.71 6.41
N VAL A 367 -7.32 10.59 5.38
CA VAL A 367 -8.75 10.35 5.51
C VAL A 367 -9.11 9.15 4.65
N LYS A 368 -9.72 8.13 5.26
CA LYS A 368 -10.25 6.99 4.51
C LYS A 368 -11.71 7.20 4.14
N VAL A 369 -12.11 6.72 2.98
CA VAL A 369 -13.49 6.67 2.48
C VAL A 369 -13.88 5.21 2.37
N GLN A 370 -14.88 4.78 3.14
CA GLN A 370 -15.30 3.38 3.19
C GLN A 370 -16.80 3.28 2.93
N GLY A 371 -17.21 2.49 1.94
CA GLY A 371 -18.63 2.18 1.69
C GLY A 371 -18.87 1.43 0.39
#